data_AF-A0A485AM23-F1
#
_entry.id   AF-A0A485AM23-F1
#
_cell.length_a   1.000
_cell.length_b   1.000
_cell.length_c   1.000
_cell.angle_alpha   90.00
_cell.angle_beta   90.00
_cell.angle_gamma   90.00
#
_symmetry.space_group_name_H-M   'P 1'
#
loop_
_entity.id
_entity.type
_entity.pdbx_description
1 polymer ?
#
loop_
_entity_poly.entity_id
_entity_poly.type
_entity_poly.pdbx_seq_one_letter_code
_entity_poly.pdbx_strand_id
1 'polypeptide(L)'
;MRRNPWKHTIRLVLEKADRDSQNQRIICPGSTALNKNVTLGALARTDVLELIVRRPQDGEYIADNTEEGRIVAMTLAVALRRSLASVLGVSAAELGYAVRPVRLENEQSVLAVQLYDIISGGAGFASSAPLHIEAVLKGMVKQLGCHHCDTACSECLLDSQTRHDHDLLDRKAALAWLGADFSHYIGLPDEEKFSLADAQYCPGSIEDALRRAINDGGRKLTLWMSGPLNEWDLYARQFRTAIQNYRLKDDVEVVLVIPRNIDDPEILLELAQFTAIGVQLCQSELDKDTPLVAQVTFDDRLMTLISRSHEATIPGPNWHLNSQMVIRSHFAGADSAL
;
A
#
# COMPACT_ATOMS: atom_id res chain seq x y z
N MET A 1 1.46 13.55 -30.00
CA MET A 1 2.04 14.53 -29.05
C MET A 1 1.63 14.13 -27.64
N ARG A 2 2.53 13.56 -26.84
CA ARG A 2 2.27 13.24 -25.42
C ARG A 2 2.13 14.56 -24.66
N ARG A 3 0.91 14.92 -24.25
CA ARG A 3 0.70 16.03 -23.30
C ARG A 3 1.33 15.60 -21.98
N ASN A 4 2.33 16.35 -21.51
CA ASN A 4 2.94 16.12 -20.22
C ASN A 4 1.87 16.41 -19.14
N PRO A 5 1.43 15.43 -18.33
CA PRO A 5 0.36 15.63 -17.34
C PRO A 5 0.79 16.57 -16.20
N TRP A 6 2.08 16.88 -16.10
CA TRP A 6 2.71 17.72 -15.07
C TRP A 6 2.82 19.21 -15.43
N LYS A 7 1.97 19.73 -16.32
CA LYS A 7 2.00 21.16 -16.68
C LYS A 7 1.27 21.98 -15.62
N HIS A 8 1.99 22.43 -14.59
CA HIS A 8 1.50 23.47 -13.69
C HIS A 8 1.85 24.85 -14.26
N THR A 9 0.85 25.73 -14.37
CA THR A 9 1.10 27.12 -14.78
C THR A 9 1.59 27.89 -13.56
N ILE A 10 2.91 28.08 -13.44
CA ILE A 10 3.47 28.97 -12.41
C ILE A 10 3.11 30.40 -12.78
N ARG A 11 2.16 31.00 -12.06
CA ARG A 11 1.87 32.43 -12.15
C ARG A 11 2.86 33.14 -11.23
N LEU A 12 3.83 33.84 -11.80
CA LEU A 12 4.72 34.70 -11.02
C LEU A 12 3.88 35.83 -10.42
N VAL A 13 3.80 35.88 -9.08
CA VAL A 13 3.13 36.94 -8.33
C VAL A 13 4.18 38.00 -7.97
N LEU A 14 3.88 39.25 -8.26
CA LEU A 14 4.75 40.39 -7.95
C LEU A 14 4.74 40.67 -6.44
N GLU A 15 5.92 40.90 -5.86
CA GLU A 15 6.08 41.21 -4.44
C GLU A 15 6.09 42.73 -4.19
N LYS A 16 5.90 43.16 -2.93
CA LYS A 16 5.97 44.58 -2.55
C LYS A 16 7.33 45.23 -2.85
N ALA A 17 8.38 44.43 -3.01
CA ALA A 17 9.73 44.89 -3.38
C ALA A 17 9.83 45.39 -4.84
N ASP A 18 8.82 45.13 -5.69
CA ASP A 18 8.79 45.56 -7.09
C ASP A 18 8.27 46.99 -7.28
N ARG A 19 8.31 47.82 -6.22
CA ARG A 19 7.88 49.23 -6.24
C ARG A 19 8.97 50.15 -5.71
N ASP A 20 9.14 51.30 -6.36
CA ASP A 20 10.09 52.32 -5.94
C ASP A 20 9.59 53.09 -4.71
N SER A 21 10.42 54.01 -4.20
CA SER A 21 10.09 54.88 -3.07
C SER A 21 8.91 55.82 -3.32
N GLN A 22 8.43 55.92 -4.56
CA GLN A 22 7.25 56.69 -4.98
C GLN A 22 6.04 55.80 -5.27
N ASN A 23 6.13 54.51 -4.88
CA ASN A 23 5.10 53.49 -5.07
C ASN A 23 4.77 53.19 -6.55
N GLN A 24 5.67 53.56 -7.47
CA GLN A 24 5.57 53.23 -8.90
C GLN A 24 6.18 51.86 -9.15
N ARG A 25 5.67 51.15 -10.15
CA ARG A 25 6.17 49.82 -10.53
C ARG A 25 7.59 49.94 -11.06
N ILE A 26 8.54 49.24 -10.44
CA ILE A 26 9.88 49.10 -10.98
C ILE A 26 9.76 48.22 -12.22
N ILE A 27 10.08 48.80 -13.37
CA ILE A 27 10.09 48.05 -14.63
C ILE A 27 11.24 47.06 -14.56
N CYS A 28 10.92 45.76 -14.53
CA CYS A 28 11.93 44.71 -14.62
C CYS A 28 12.78 44.96 -15.87
N PRO A 29 14.12 45.10 -15.77
CA PRO A 29 14.97 45.40 -16.93
C PRO A 29 14.84 44.36 -18.06
N GLY A 30 14.48 43.12 -17.74
CA GLY A 30 14.20 42.05 -18.69
C GLY A 30 12.79 42.06 -19.31
N SER A 31 11.93 43.01 -18.94
CA SER A 31 10.53 43.09 -19.43
C SER A 31 10.40 43.35 -20.94
N THR A 32 11.44 43.91 -21.57
CA THR A 32 11.51 44.14 -23.02
C THR A 32 11.94 42.91 -23.81
N ALA A 33 12.47 41.87 -23.15
CA ALA A 33 12.98 40.64 -23.74
C ALA A 33 12.31 39.40 -23.10
N LEU A 34 10.98 39.39 -23.05
CA LEU A 34 10.21 38.24 -22.57
C LEU A 34 10.31 37.07 -23.55
N ASN A 35 11.08 36.05 -23.18
CA ASN A 35 11.04 34.76 -23.85
C ASN A 35 9.67 34.10 -23.60
N LYS A 36 8.81 34.13 -24.62
CA LYS A 36 7.52 33.43 -24.62
C LYS A 36 7.77 31.94 -24.91
N ASN A 37 6.88 31.08 -24.42
CA ASN A 37 6.94 29.63 -24.62
C ASN A 37 8.12 28.92 -23.96
N VAL A 38 8.72 29.50 -22.92
CA VAL A 38 9.71 28.79 -22.09
C VAL A 38 8.98 27.75 -21.23
N THR A 39 9.40 26.49 -21.34
CA THR A 39 8.95 25.42 -20.44
C THR A 39 10.06 25.18 -19.43
N LEU A 40 9.79 25.51 -18.17
CA LEU A 40 10.67 25.14 -17.06
C LEU A 40 10.26 23.76 -16.56
N GLY A 41 11.23 22.90 -16.32
CA GLY A 41 11.02 21.57 -15.77
C GLY A 41 11.93 21.35 -14.57
N ALA A 42 11.42 20.65 -13.57
CA ALA A 42 12.20 20.12 -12.46
C ALA A 42 12.04 18.60 -12.43
N LEU A 43 13.08 17.89 -12.00
CA LEU A 43 13.03 16.46 -11.75
C LEU A 43 13.08 16.24 -10.24
N ALA A 44 12.04 15.62 -9.69
CA ALA A 44 12.03 15.10 -8.33
C ALA A 44 11.91 13.58 -8.39
N ARG A 45 12.60 12.88 -7.49
CA ARG A 45 12.44 11.45 -7.28
C ARG A 45 11.65 11.25 -5.99
N THR A 46 10.56 10.51 -6.10
CA THR A 46 9.69 10.10 -4.99
C THR A 46 9.04 8.78 -5.36
N ASP A 47 8.64 8.05 -4.34
CA ASP A 47 7.76 6.91 -4.52
C ASP A 47 6.34 7.37 -4.85
N VAL A 48 5.59 6.48 -5.49
CA VAL A 48 4.24 6.73 -6.00
C VAL A 48 3.36 5.53 -5.64
N LEU A 49 2.24 5.78 -4.99
CA LEU A 49 1.11 4.85 -4.96
C LEU A 49 0.39 4.97 -6.29
N GLU A 50 0.21 3.87 -7.00
CA GLU A 50 -0.64 3.80 -8.19
C GLU A 50 -1.83 2.86 -7.93
N LEU A 51 -3.05 3.37 -8.15
CA LEU A 51 -4.30 2.63 -7.97
C LEU A 51 -5.08 2.62 -9.28
N ILE A 52 -5.36 1.42 -9.79
CA ILE A 52 -6.28 1.20 -10.91
C ILE A 52 -7.58 0.69 -10.31
N VAL A 53 -8.63 1.52 -10.39
CA VAL A 53 -9.94 1.17 -9.83
C VAL A 53 -10.72 0.34 -10.84
N ARG A 54 -11.16 -0.84 -10.40
CA ARG A 54 -12.07 -1.72 -11.13
C ARG A 54 -13.40 -1.75 -10.38
N ARG A 55 -14.49 -1.37 -11.04
CA ARG A 55 -15.81 -1.34 -10.45
C ARG A 55 -16.24 -2.77 -10.09
N PRO A 56 -16.67 -3.05 -8.83
CA PRO A 56 -17.00 -4.40 -8.40
C PRO A 56 -18.18 -5.05 -9.14
N GLN A 57 -19.16 -4.25 -9.58
CA GLN A 57 -20.44 -4.76 -10.11
C GLN A 57 -20.34 -5.37 -11.51
N ASP A 58 -19.56 -4.75 -12.39
CA ASP A 58 -19.44 -5.11 -13.82
C ASP A 58 -17.99 -5.36 -14.25
N GLY A 59 -17.03 -5.08 -13.37
CA GLY A 59 -15.60 -5.19 -13.65
C GLY A 59 -15.05 -4.08 -14.54
N GLU A 60 -15.78 -2.96 -14.73
CA GLU A 60 -15.39 -1.84 -15.58
C GLU A 60 -14.23 -1.04 -14.96
N TYR A 61 -13.30 -0.58 -15.81
CA TYR A 61 -12.23 0.35 -15.42
C TYR A 61 -12.57 1.78 -15.84
N ILE A 62 -11.98 2.76 -15.16
CA ILE A 62 -12.14 4.16 -15.55
C ILE A 62 -11.49 4.40 -16.92
N ALA A 63 -12.28 4.72 -17.94
CA ALA A 63 -11.81 4.91 -19.30
C ALA A 63 -11.02 6.23 -19.46
N ASP A 64 -9.88 6.19 -20.16
CA ASP A 64 -9.03 7.37 -20.44
C ASP A 64 -9.60 8.26 -21.57
N ASN A 65 -10.40 7.68 -22.46
CA ASN A 65 -10.91 8.36 -23.65
C ASN A 65 -12.21 9.16 -23.41
N THR A 66 -12.80 9.12 -22.22
CA THR A 66 -14.04 9.85 -21.90
C THR A 66 -13.78 11.08 -21.02
N GLU A 67 -14.67 12.06 -21.08
CA GLU A 67 -14.65 13.22 -20.18
C GLU A 67 -15.04 12.82 -18.76
N GLU A 68 -16.10 12.01 -18.63
CA GLU A 68 -16.53 11.41 -17.36
C GLU A 68 -15.39 10.67 -16.67
N GLY A 69 -14.62 9.85 -17.39
CA GLY A 69 -13.51 9.11 -16.82
C GLY A 69 -12.43 10.03 -16.22
N ARG A 70 -12.11 11.14 -16.88
CA ARG A 70 -11.16 12.14 -16.35
C ARG A 70 -11.69 12.81 -15.09
N ILE A 71 -12.97 13.19 -15.07
CA ILE A 71 -13.63 13.80 -13.92
C ILE A 71 -13.63 12.82 -12.74
N VAL A 72 -14.05 11.57 -12.97
CA VAL A 72 -14.07 10.51 -11.96
C VAL A 72 -12.67 10.26 -11.42
N ALA A 73 -11.69 9.99 -12.28
CA ALA A 73 -10.33 9.68 -11.84
C ALA A 73 -9.70 10.86 -11.06
N MET A 74 -9.88 12.10 -11.52
CA MET A 74 -9.33 13.27 -10.84
C MET A 74 -9.99 13.48 -9.47
N THR A 75 -11.31 13.33 -9.42
CA THR A 75 -12.09 13.42 -8.18
C THR A 75 -11.65 12.34 -7.17
N LEU A 76 -11.45 11.10 -7.63
CA LEU A 76 -10.95 10.01 -6.79
C LEU A 76 -9.53 10.27 -6.31
N ALA A 77 -8.64 10.81 -7.16
CA ALA A 77 -7.28 11.18 -6.78
C ALA A 77 -7.25 12.21 -5.64
N VAL A 78 -8.07 13.25 -5.74
CA VAL A 78 -8.20 14.27 -4.69
C VAL A 78 -8.80 13.72 -3.41
N ALA A 79 -9.85 12.89 -3.52
CA ALA A 79 -10.48 12.27 -2.36
C ALA A 79 -9.54 11.27 -1.64
N LEU A 80 -8.81 10.45 -2.39
CA LEU A 80 -7.81 9.52 -1.87
C LEU A 80 -6.66 10.25 -1.17
N ARG A 81 -6.15 11.33 -1.77
CA ARG A 81 -5.11 12.18 -1.17
C ARG A 81 -5.54 12.68 0.21
N ARG A 82 -6.74 13.25 0.30
CA ARG A 82 -7.26 13.78 1.57
C ARG A 82 -7.51 12.67 2.60
N SER A 83 -7.99 11.53 2.13
CA SER A 83 -8.23 10.36 2.98
C SER A 83 -6.92 9.80 3.55
N LEU A 84 -5.89 9.61 2.72
CA LEU A 84 -4.57 9.16 3.15
C LEU A 84 -3.93 10.14 4.13
N ALA A 85 -3.97 11.44 3.85
CA ALA A 85 -3.47 12.47 4.75
C ALA A 85 -4.15 12.39 6.13
N SER A 86 -5.48 12.21 6.14
CA SER A 86 -6.25 12.06 7.38
C SER A 86 -5.88 10.79 8.15
N VAL A 87 -5.64 9.67 7.46
CA VAL A 87 -5.26 8.40 8.10
C VAL A 87 -3.86 8.49 8.71
N LEU A 88 -2.92 9.13 8.01
CA LEU A 88 -1.55 9.29 8.47
C LEU A 88 -1.37 10.44 9.49
N GLY A 89 -2.38 11.29 9.68
CA GLY A 89 -2.30 12.44 10.57
C GLY A 89 -1.40 13.57 10.04
N VAL A 90 -1.26 13.68 8.71
CA VAL A 90 -0.42 14.68 8.05
C VAL A 90 -1.26 15.69 7.27
N SER A 91 -0.63 16.81 6.87
CA SER A 91 -1.28 17.76 5.97
C SER A 91 -1.45 17.14 4.58
N ALA A 92 -2.62 17.34 3.95
CA ALA A 92 -2.82 16.94 2.56
C ALA A 92 -1.80 17.63 1.63
N ALA A 93 -1.27 18.79 2.01
CA ALA A 93 -0.23 19.51 1.27
C ALA A 93 1.12 18.78 1.18
N GLU A 94 1.33 17.70 1.94
CA GLU A 94 2.52 16.83 1.86
C GLU A 94 2.42 15.78 0.75
N LEU A 95 1.20 15.51 0.28
CA LEU A 95 0.90 14.53 -0.74
C LEU A 95 0.52 15.26 -2.03
N GLY A 96 1.12 14.87 -3.13
CA GLY A 96 0.67 15.23 -4.46
C GLY A 96 -0.29 14.18 -5.01
N TYR A 97 -0.99 14.54 -6.07
CA TYR A 97 -1.92 13.66 -6.77
C TYR A 97 -1.76 13.83 -8.28
N ALA A 98 -2.05 12.77 -9.03
CA ALA A 98 -2.07 12.79 -10.48
C ALA A 98 -3.00 11.71 -11.02
N VAL A 99 -3.37 11.86 -12.28
CA VAL A 99 -4.07 10.84 -13.06
C VAL A 99 -3.29 10.61 -14.34
N ARG A 100 -3.05 9.35 -14.68
CA ARG A 100 -2.37 9.01 -15.94
C ARG A 100 -3.01 7.81 -16.64
N PRO A 101 -2.92 7.75 -17.98
CA PRO A 101 -3.29 6.54 -18.70
C PRO A 101 -2.29 5.40 -18.44
N VAL A 102 -2.85 4.20 -18.30
CA VAL A 102 -2.13 2.93 -18.19
C VAL A 102 -2.75 1.96 -19.20
N ARG A 103 -1.91 1.17 -19.88
CA ARG A 103 -2.36 0.13 -20.81
C ARG A 103 -2.35 -1.20 -20.08
N LEU A 104 -3.52 -1.83 -19.98
CA LEU A 104 -3.68 -3.17 -19.40
C LEU A 104 -3.19 -4.25 -20.37
N GLU A 105 -3.07 -5.49 -19.89
CA GLU A 105 -2.64 -6.65 -20.70
C GLU A 105 -3.55 -6.92 -21.90
N ASN A 106 -4.85 -6.65 -21.75
CA ASN A 106 -5.85 -6.74 -22.82
C ASN A 106 -5.83 -5.54 -23.78
N GLU A 107 -4.76 -4.73 -23.74
CA GLU A 107 -4.56 -3.50 -24.52
C GLU A 107 -5.52 -2.33 -24.24
N GLN A 108 -6.42 -2.46 -23.28
CA GLN A 108 -7.33 -1.39 -22.87
C GLN A 108 -6.55 -0.23 -22.22
N SER A 109 -6.83 1.01 -22.63
CA SER A 109 -6.29 2.23 -22.00
C SER A 109 -7.23 2.69 -20.89
N VAL A 110 -6.75 2.69 -19.66
CA VAL A 110 -7.51 3.03 -18.45
C VAL A 110 -6.79 4.12 -17.66
N LEU A 111 -7.50 4.81 -16.78
CA LEU A 111 -6.90 5.81 -15.89
C LEU A 111 -6.46 5.17 -14.58
N ALA A 112 -5.19 5.37 -14.24
CA ALA A 112 -4.67 5.13 -12.90
C ALA A 112 -4.64 6.43 -12.11
N VAL A 113 -5.01 6.30 -10.84
CA VAL A 113 -4.91 7.36 -9.84
C VAL A 113 -3.57 7.22 -9.14
N GLN A 114 -2.85 8.32 -8.98
CA GLN A 114 -1.53 8.35 -8.37
C GLN A 114 -1.50 9.30 -7.17
N LEU A 115 -0.88 8.86 -6.09
CA LEU A 115 -0.46 9.69 -4.96
C LEU A 115 1.06 9.60 -4.81
N TYR A 116 1.71 10.69 -4.46
CA TYR A 116 3.17 10.75 -4.30
C TYR A 116 3.54 11.76 -3.24
N ASP A 117 4.73 11.65 -2.65
CA ASP A 117 5.20 12.62 -1.68
C ASP A 117 5.70 13.88 -2.40
N ILE A 118 5.33 15.07 -1.92
CA ILE A 118 5.79 16.33 -2.50
C ILE A 118 7.27 16.60 -2.15
N ILE A 119 7.71 16.13 -0.98
CA ILE A 119 9.10 16.27 -0.56
C ILE A 119 10.00 15.35 -1.40
N SER A 120 10.98 15.96 -2.07
CA SER A 120 12.05 15.27 -2.77
C SER A 120 12.73 14.22 -1.87
N GLY A 121 12.81 12.98 -2.36
CA GLY A 121 13.38 11.85 -1.61
C GLY A 121 12.33 10.94 -0.97
N GLY A 122 11.05 11.34 -0.93
CA GLY A 122 9.98 10.56 -0.34
C GLY A 122 9.98 10.65 1.19
N ALA A 123 8.87 11.09 1.77
CA ALA A 123 8.64 11.00 3.21
C ALA A 123 8.12 9.60 3.62
N GLY A 124 7.75 8.77 2.63
CA GLY A 124 7.20 7.44 2.83
C GLY A 124 5.67 7.41 2.95
N PHE A 125 4.97 8.54 2.76
CA PHE A 125 3.51 8.58 2.92
C PHE A 125 2.82 7.80 1.79
N ALA A 126 3.20 8.06 0.54
CA ALA A 126 2.67 7.31 -0.61
C ALA A 126 3.00 5.80 -0.51
N SER A 127 4.23 5.44 -0.14
CA SER A 127 4.67 4.03 0.00
C SER A 127 3.98 3.29 1.14
N SER A 128 3.56 4.01 2.19
CA SER A 128 2.80 3.43 3.31
C SER A 128 1.31 3.21 3.00
N ALA A 129 0.77 3.88 1.97
CA ALA A 129 -0.67 3.87 1.69
C ALA A 129 -1.29 2.47 1.54
N PRO A 130 -0.65 1.47 0.91
CA PRO A 130 -1.20 0.11 0.84
C PRO A 130 -1.49 -0.50 2.21
N LEU A 131 -0.70 -0.18 3.25
CA LEU A 131 -0.87 -0.69 4.62
C LEU A 131 -2.17 -0.21 5.28
N HIS A 132 -2.75 0.85 4.73
CA HIS A 132 -3.96 1.50 5.22
C HIS A 132 -5.08 1.51 4.18
N ILE A 133 -4.97 0.71 3.11
CA ILE A 133 -5.83 0.82 1.92
C ILE A 133 -7.33 0.75 2.24
N GLU A 134 -7.74 -0.11 3.17
CA GLU A 134 -9.16 -0.19 3.58
C GLU A 134 -9.66 1.11 4.23
N ALA A 135 -8.89 1.66 5.17
CA ALA A 135 -9.24 2.91 5.84
C ALA A 135 -9.22 4.08 4.85
N VAL A 136 -8.24 4.10 3.94
CA VAL A 136 -8.10 5.13 2.91
C VAL A 136 -9.27 5.09 1.92
N LEU A 137 -9.69 3.91 1.46
CA LEU A 137 -10.84 3.76 0.56
C LEU A 137 -12.15 4.14 1.27
N LYS A 138 -12.36 3.71 2.52
CA LYS A 138 -13.55 4.10 3.31
C LYS A 138 -13.60 5.62 3.54
N GLY A 139 -12.46 6.21 3.88
CA GLY A 139 -12.34 7.66 4.03
C GLY A 139 -12.58 8.41 2.72
N MET A 140 -12.12 7.89 1.58
CA MET A 140 -12.38 8.46 0.25
C MET A 140 -13.89 8.52 -0.03
N VAL A 141 -14.61 7.41 0.14
CA VAL A 141 -16.07 7.38 -0.07
C VAL A 141 -16.78 8.36 0.86
N LYS A 142 -16.36 8.42 2.14
CA LYS A 142 -16.90 9.37 3.11
C LYS A 142 -16.71 10.83 2.66
N GLN A 143 -15.56 11.19 2.11
CA GLN A 143 -15.31 12.54 1.59
C GLN A 143 -16.24 12.90 0.42
N LEU A 144 -16.50 11.94 -0.48
CA LEU A 144 -17.40 12.16 -1.61
C LEU A 144 -18.87 12.34 -1.16
N GLY A 145 -19.24 11.77 -0.01
CA GLY A 145 -20.56 11.84 0.62
C GLY A 145 -20.95 13.21 1.20
N CYS A 146 -20.23 14.29 0.91
CA CYS A 146 -20.55 15.65 1.38
C CYS A 146 -22.00 16.07 1.08
N HIS A 147 -22.69 16.75 2.00
CA HIS A 147 -24.06 17.24 1.79
C HIS A 147 -24.15 18.74 1.48
N HIS A 148 -23.02 19.45 1.49
CA HIS A 148 -22.96 20.92 1.42
C HIS A 148 -22.71 21.48 0.02
N CYS A 149 -22.46 20.65 -0.99
CA CYS A 149 -22.18 21.10 -2.36
C CYS A 149 -22.68 20.11 -3.41
N ASP A 150 -22.80 20.56 -4.66
CA ASP A 150 -23.15 19.67 -5.78
C ASP A 150 -21.94 18.99 -6.42
N THR A 151 -20.84 19.73 -6.61
CA THR A 151 -19.63 19.26 -7.32
C THR A 151 -18.46 19.09 -6.35
N ALA A 152 -17.93 20.20 -5.81
CA ALA A 152 -16.81 20.23 -4.88
C ALA A 152 -16.85 21.50 -4.00
N CYS A 153 -16.40 21.41 -2.76
CA CYS A 153 -16.24 22.56 -1.85
C CYS A 153 -14.99 22.41 -0.98
N SER A 154 -14.65 23.44 -0.20
CA SER A 154 -13.49 23.43 0.70
C SER A 154 -13.58 22.38 1.81
N GLU A 155 -14.80 21.96 2.17
CA GLU A 155 -14.99 20.94 3.21
C GLU A 155 -14.71 19.52 2.73
N CYS A 156 -14.86 19.23 1.43
CA CYS A 156 -14.67 17.87 0.89
C CYS A 156 -13.44 17.74 -0.02
N LEU A 157 -13.33 18.51 -1.10
CA LEU A 157 -12.36 18.25 -2.18
C LEU A 157 -11.45 19.45 -2.48
N LEU A 158 -11.87 20.68 -2.18
CA LEU A 158 -11.09 21.88 -2.53
C LEU A 158 -10.12 22.29 -1.43
N ASP A 159 -8.87 22.51 -1.81
CA ASP A 159 -7.83 23.17 -1.02
C ASP A 159 -7.02 24.12 -1.91
N SER A 160 -5.93 24.68 -1.39
CA SER A 160 -5.06 25.59 -2.14
C SER A 160 -4.42 24.96 -3.37
N GLN A 161 -4.21 23.64 -3.38
CA GLN A 161 -3.60 22.88 -4.47
C GLN A 161 -4.67 22.35 -5.44
N THR A 162 -5.81 21.85 -4.95
CA THR A 162 -6.84 21.22 -5.78
C THR A 162 -7.77 22.19 -6.48
N ARG A 163 -7.83 23.45 -6.04
CA ARG A 163 -8.61 24.50 -6.71
C ARG A 163 -8.26 24.70 -8.18
N HIS A 164 -7.07 24.28 -8.61
CA HIS A 164 -6.64 24.38 -10.01
C HIS A 164 -7.34 23.38 -10.91
N ASP A 165 -7.78 22.24 -10.34
CA ASP A 165 -8.50 21.19 -11.04
C ASP A 165 -10.02 21.25 -10.78
N HIS A 166 -10.53 22.36 -10.22
CA HIS A 166 -11.94 22.52 -9.85
C HIS A 166 -12.92 22.06 -10.94
N ASP A 167 -12.63 22.37 -12.20
CA ASP A 167 -13.49 22.04 -13.34
C ASP A 167 -13.51 20.53 -13.66
N LEU A 168 -12.61 19.75 -13.07
CA LEU A 168 -12.52 18.29 -13.17
C LEU A 168 -13.00 17.58 -11.89
N LEU A 169 -13.55 18.31 -10.92
CA LEU A 169 -14.00 17.75 -9.64
C LEU A 169 -15.52 17.69 -9.56
N ASP A 170 -16.07 16.48 -9.51
CA ASP A 170 -17.49 16.23 -9.30
C ASP A 170 -17.67 15.00 -8.40
N ARG A 171 -17.97 15.26 -7.12
CA ARG A 171 -18.18 14.22 -6.12
C ARG A 171 -19.36 13.29 -6.46
N LYS A 172 -20.40 13.80 -7.11
CA LYS A 172 -21.61 13.03 -7.42
C LYS A 172 -21.35 12.11 -8.60
N ALA A 173 -20.65 12.60 -9.62
CA ALA A 173 -20.19 11.77 -10.74
C ALA A 173 -19.29 10.63 -10.23
N ALA A 174 -18.33 10.92 -9.35
CA ALA A 174 -17.46 9.90 -8.77
C ALA A 174 -18.24 8.86 -7.92
N LEU A 175 -19.19 9.30 -7.08
CA LEU A 175 -20.05 8.37 -6.32
C LEU A 175 -20.93 7.51 -7.21
N ALA A 176 -21.54 8.11 -8.24
CA ALA A 176 -22.37 7.39 -9.20
C ALA A 176 -21.54 6.33 -9.95
N TRP A 177 -20.32 6.69 -10.36
CA TRP A 177 -19.41 5.76 -11.02
C TRP A 177 -18.93 4.63 -10.09
N LEU A 178 -18.66 4.90 -8.81
CA LEU A 178 -18.28 3.85 -7.85
C LEU A 178 -19.44 2.86 -7.58
N GLY A 179 -20.68 3.37 -7.60
CA GLY A 179 -21.87 2.63 -7.22
C GLY A 179 -22.13 2.66 -5.71
N ALA A 180 -23.41 2.58 -5.33
CA ALA A 180 -23.86 2.71 -3.94
C ALA A 180 -23.23 1.66 -3.00
N ASP A 181 -23.00 0.46 -3.52
CA ASP A 181 -22.49 -0.67 -2.75
C ASP A 181 -20.96 -0.76 -2.70
N PHE A 182 -20.22 0.18 -3.32
CA PHE A 182 -18.75 0.13 -3.37
C PHE A 182 -18.13 -0.08 -1.98
N SER A 183 -18.69 0.56 -0.95
CA SER A 183 -18.20 0.44 0.43
C SER A 183 -18.30 -0.98 1.00
N HIS A 184 -19.24 -1.80 0.51
CA HIS A 184 -19.39 -3.20 0.92
C HIS A 184 -18.28 -4.09 0.36
N TYR A 185 -17.62 -3.66 -0.72
CA TYR A 185 -16.48 -4.35 -1.32
C TYR A 185 -15.12 -3.88 -0.75
N ILE A 186 -15.11 -2.98 0.24
CA ILE A 186 -13.87 -2.54 0.89
C ILE A 186 -13.57 -3.44 2.09
N GLY A 187 -12.63 -4.35 1.89
CA GLY A 187 -12.09 -5.25 2.92
C GLY A 187 -12.12 -6.70 2.48
N LEU A 188 -11.86 -7.61 3.42
CA LEU A 188 -11.92 -9.04 3.16
C LEU A 188 -13.38 -9.54 3.07
N PRO A 189 -13.69 -10.44 2.12
CA PRO A 189 -14.94 -11.19 2.16
C PRO A 189 -14.97 -12.08 3.41
N ASP A 190 -16.17 -12.38 3.93
CA ASP A 190 -16.32 -13.09 5.21
C ASP A 190 -15.64 -14.49 5.21
N GLU A 191 -15.60 -15.16 4.07
CA GLU A 191 -14.92 -16.45 3.87
C GLU A 191 -13.40 -16.35 4.04
N GLU A 192 -12.81 -15.17 3.87
CA GLU A 192 -11.38 -14.90 4.03
C GLU A 192 -11.05 -14.31 5.41
N LYS A 193 -12.03 -14.18 6.30
CA LYS A 193 -11.76 -13.74 7.69
C LYS A 193 -11.33 -14.89 8.60
N PHE A 194 -11.52 -16.15 8.20
CA PHE A 194 -11.14 -17.32 8.99
C PHE A 194 -11.65 -17.29 10.45
N SER A 195 -12.87 -16.78 10.66
CA SER A 195 -13.47 -16.56 11.99
C SER A 195 -12.72 -15.59 12.92
N LEU A 196 -11.75 -14.83 12.39
CA LEU A 196 -11.04 -13.78 13.11
C LEU A 196 -11.73 -12.44 12.88
N ALA A 197 -12.24 -11.84 13.96
CA ALA A 197 -13.06 -10.64 13.90
C ALA A 197 -12.29 -9.41 13.37
N ASP A 198 -10.98 -9.37 13.55
CA ASP A 198 -10.11 -8.26 13.19
C ASP A 198 -9.23 -8.55 11.95
N ALA A 199 -9.51 -9.65 11.23
CA ALA A 199 -8.80 -10.01 10.02
C ALA A 199 -8.84 -8.87 8.99
N GLN A 200 -7.66 -8.53 8.48
CA GLN A 200 -7.45 -7.47 7.49
C GLN A 200 -6.54 -7.95 6.37
N TYR A 201 -6.74 -7.39 5.18
CA TYR A 201 -5.79 -7.58 4.09
C TYR A 201 -4.40 -7.05 4.48
N CYS A 202 -3.37 -7.85 4.23
CA CYS A 202 -1.97 -7.47 4.41
C CYS A 202 -1.31 -7.34 3.03
N PRO A 203 -0.87 -6.13 2.62
CA PRO A 203 -0.23 -5.93 1.32
C PRO A 203 1.19 -6.49 1.27
N GLY A 204 1.60 -6.92 0.08
CA GLY A 204 2.93 -7.48 -0.18
C GLY A 204 3.06 -8.97 0.17
N SER A 205 4.29 -9.44 0.25
CA SER A 205 4.61 -10.82 0.58
C SER A 205 4.59 -11.11 2.07
N ILE A 206 4.63 -12.39 2.43
CA ILE A 206 4.81 -12.80 3.83
C ILE A 206 6.17 -12.28 4.33
N GLU A 207 7.20 -12.31 3.49
CA GLU A 207 8.51 -11.75 3.83
C GLU A 207 8.43 -10.26 4.14
N ASP A 208 7.71 -9.48 3.33
CA ASP A 208 7.50 -8.05 3.57
C ASP A 208 6.74 -7.79 4.88
N ALA A 209 5.72 -8.60 5.16
CA ALA A 209 4.92 -8.50 6.37
C ALA A 209 5.76 -8.80 7.63
N LEU A 210 6.55 -9.88 7.60
CA LEU A 210 7.46 -10.22 8.68
C LEU A 210 8.55 -9.17 8.86
N ARG A 211 9.13 -8.66 7.77
CA ARG A 211 10.16 -7.61 7.83
C ARG A 211 9.64 -6.34 8.50
N ARG A 212 8.42 -5.91 8.15
CA ARG A 212 7.76 -4.79 8.83
C ARG A 212 7.53 -5.08 10.31
N ALA A 213 7.01 -6.26 10.64
CA ALA A 213 6.72 -6.64 12.02
C ALA A 213 7.99 -6.70 12.89
N ILE A 214 9.11 -7.18 12.35
CA ILE A 214 10.42 -7.17 13.02
C ILE A 214 10.88 -5.73 13.27
N ASN A 215 10.80 -4.87 12.25
CA ASN A 215 11.17 -3.46 12.38
C ASN A 215 10.27 -2.71 13.39
N ASP A 216 9.02 -3.15 13.55
CA ASP A 216 8.06 -2.64 14.53
C ASP A 216 8.26 -3.24 15.95
N GLY A 217 9.32 -4.01 16.17
CA GLY A 217 9.70 -4.54 17.48
C GLY A 217 9.24 -5.97 17.77
N GLY A 218 8.92 -6.76 16.75
CA GLY A 218 8.62 -8.19 16.90
C GLY A 218 9.80 -8.96 17.50
N ARG A 219 9.56 -9.74 18.55
CA ARG A 219 10.60 -10.43 19.35
C ARG A 219 10.70 -11.93 19.08
N LYS A 220 9.62 -12.53 18.60
CA LYS A 220 9.58 -13.96 18.28
C LYS A 220 8.80 -14.20 17.00
N LEU A 221 9.36 -15.00 16.10
CA LEU A 221 8.72 -15.54 14.92
C LEU A 221 8.40 -17.01 15.13
N THR A 222 7.15 -17.37 14.96
CA THR A 222 6.73 -18.77 14.83
C THR A 222 6.36 -18.99 13.36
N LEU A 223 7.07 -19.88 12.67
CA LEU A 223 6.94 -20.08 11.22
C LEU A 223 6.52 -21.53 10.94
N TRP A 224 5.42 -21.71 10.21
CA TRP A 224 4.92 -23.04 9.88
C TRP A 224 5.62 -23.59 8.64
N MET A 225 6.14 -24.81 8.77
CA MET A 225 6.64 -25.61 7.66
C MET A 225 5.57 -26.64 7.32
N SER A 226 5.09 -26.64 6.08
CA SER A 226 4.04 -27.51 5.60
C SER A 226 4.44 -28.20 4.30
N GLY A 227 3.50 -28.90 3.67
CA GLY A 227 3.72 -29.70 2.47
C GLY A 227 4.32 -31.08 2.75
N PRO A 228 4.39 -31.94 1.73
CA PRO A 228 4.96 -33.26 1.87
C PRO A 228 6.50 -33.18 1.96
N LEU A 229 7.10 -34.05 2.77
CA LEU A 229 8.54 -33.99 3.09
C LEU A 229 9.46 -34.12 1.86
N ASN A 230 8.98 -34.75 0.78
CA ASN A 230 9.74 -34.88 -0.47
C ASN A 230 9.80 -33.58 -1.30
N GLU A 231 9.01 -32.56 -0.97
CA GLU A 231 9.06 -31.24 -1.59
C GLU A 231 9.95 -30.26 -0.80
N TRP A 232 10.42 -30.66 0.39
CA TRP A 232 11.28 -29.81 1.21
C TRP A 232 12.69 -29.73 0.62
N ASP A 233 13.16 -28.50 0.43
CA ASP A 233 14.55 -28.19 0.15
C ASP A 233 15.09 -27.27 1.26
N LEU A 234 15.64 -27.89 2.32
CA LEU A 234 16.25 -27.18 3.45
C LEU A 234 17.61 -26.55 3.08
N TYR A 235 18.17 -26.87 1.90
CA TYR A 235 19.38 -26.24 1.37
C TYR A 235 19.10 -25.00 0.53
N ALA A 236 17.84 -24.80 0.14
CA ALA A 236 17.43 -23.65 -0.64
C ALA A 236 17.93 -22.35 -0.02
N ARG A 237 18.62 -21.56 -0.85
CA ARG A 237 19.22 -20.29 -0.41
C ARG A 237 18.19 -19.34 0.20
N GLN A 238 17.00 -19.24 -0.40
CA GLN A 238 15.92 -18.36 0.06
C GLN A 238 15.52 -18.70 1.50
N PHE A 239 15.17 -19.96 1.76
CA PHE A 239 14.82 -20.46 3.09
C PHE A 239 15.93 -20.23 4.11
N ARG A 240 17.16 -20.70 3.85
CA ARG A 240 18.27 -20.60 4.81
C ARG A 240 18.62 -19.15 5.13
N THR A 241 18.67 -18.29 4.10
CA THR A 241 18.99 -16.87 4.27
C THR A 241 17.92 -16.16 5.11
N ALA A 242 16.65 -16.48 4.91
CA ALA A 242 15.56 -15.92 5.71
C ALA A 242 15.73 -16.28 7.20
N ILE A 243 15.85 -17.58 7.51
CA ILE A 243 15.99 -18.05 8.90
C ILE A 243 17.26 -17.49 9.57
N GLN A 244 18.38 -17.49 8.87
CA GLN A 244 19.63 -16.93 9.38
C GLN A 244 19.54 -15.42 9.59
N ASN A 245 18.89 -14.67 8.69
CA ASN A 245 18.69 -13.23 8.88
C ASN A 245 17.85 -12.96 10.13
N TYR A 246 16.72 -13.65 10.30
CA TYR A 246 15.86 -13.46 11.46
C TYR A 246 16.61 -13.73 12.78
N ARG A 247 17.39 -14.82 12.83
CA ARG A 247 18.05 -15.21 14.07
C ARG A 247 19.36 -14.48 14.34
N LEU A 248 20.21 -14.32 13.32
CA LEU A 248 21.59 -13.84 13.50
C LEU A 248 21.75 -12.35 13.25
N LYS A 249 20.94 -11.78 12.35
CA LYS A 249 21.02 -10.36 11.99
C LYS A 249 19.98 -9.52 12.74
N ASP A 250 18.76 -10.01 12.81
CA ASP A 250 17.64 -9.30 13.43
C ASP A 250 17.52 -9.62 14.95
N ASP A 251 18.24 -10.64 15.44
CA ASP A 251 18.24 -11.14 16.83
C ASP A 251 16.83 -11.45 17.38
N VAL A 252 15.98 -11.98 16.52
CA VAL A 252 14.61 -12.40 16.87
C VAL A 252 14.62 -13.88 17.27
N GLU A 253 13.82 -14.28 18.25
CA GLU A 253 13.60 -15.70 18.52
C GLU A 253 12.89 -16.35 17.34
N VAL A 254 13.37 -17.49 16.86
CA VAL A 254 12.76 -18.20 15.73
C VAL A 254 12.33 -19.58 16.16
N VAL A 255 11.07 -19.90 15.94
CA VAL A 255 10.48 -21.22 16.12
C VAL A 255 10.00 -21.72 14.77
N LEU A 256 10.52 -22.87 14.34
CA LEU A 256 10.01 -23.59 13.17
C LEU A 256 9.02 -24.65 13.64
N VAL A 257 7.78 -24.53 13.17
CA VAL A 257 6.73 -25.52 13.43
C VAL A 257 6.77 -26.57 12.32
N ILE A 258 7.13 -27.79 12.67
CA ILE A 258 7.24 -28.92 11.74
C ILE A 258 6.02 -29.86 11.85
N PRO A 259 5.68 -30.61 10.78
CA PRO A 259 4.68 -31.66 10.85
C PRO A 259 5.03 -32.73 11.88
N ARG A 260 4.01 -33.42 12.41
CA ARG A 260 4.21 -34.60 13.26
C ARG A 260 4.81 -35.75 12.45
N ASN A 261 5.57 -36.62 13.11
CA ASN A 261 6.14 -37.87 12.58
C ASN A 261 7.18 -37.68 11.46
N ILE A 262 8.16 -36.78 11.64
CA ILE A 262 9.36 -36.77 10.81
C ILE A 262 10.34 -37.81 11.36
N ASP A 263 10.38 -38.98 10.72
CA ASP A 263 11.27 -40.09 11.10
C ASP A 263 12.48 -40.23 10.16
N ASP A 264 12.58 -39.38 9.13
CA ASP A 264 13.69 -39.40 8.18
C ASP A 264 14.98 -38.85 8.84
N PRO A 265 16.04 -39.67 8.99
CA PRO A 265 17.26 -39.26 9.67
C PRO A 265 18.04 -38.18 8.92
N GLU A 266 17.92 -38.08 7.59
CA GLU A 266 18.58 -37.05 6.78
C GLU A 266 17.94 -35.68 7.04
N ILE A 267 16.60 -35.63 7.01
CA ILE A 267 15.84 -34.41 7.33
C ILE A 267 16.10 -33.98 8.78
N LEU A 268 16.12 -34.92 9.73
CA LEU A 268 16.40 -34.61 11.14
C LEU A 268 17.82 -34.04 11.33
N LEU A 269 18.82 -34.57 10.62
CA LEU A 269 20.18 -34.04 10.65
C LEU A 269 20.24 -32.62 10.08
N GLU A 270 19.47 -32.34 9.03
CA GLU A 270 19.37 -31.01 8.44
C GLU A 270 18.68 -30.01 9.36
N LEU A 271 17.56 -30.40 9.97
CA LEU A 271 16.85 -29.60 10.96
C LEU A 271 17.74 -29.27 12.17
N ALA A 272 18.59 -30.21 12.61
CA ALA A 272 19.54 -29.99 13.69
C ALA A 272 20.52 -28.84 13.40
N GLN A 273 20.85 -28.57 12.13
CA GLN A 273 21.72 -27.44 11.77
C GLN A 273 21.09 -26.08 12.12
N PHE A 274 19.76 -25.96 12.07
CA PHE A 274 19.06 -24.75 12.49
C PHE A 274 19.04 -24.62 14.02
N THR A 275 18.90 -25.74 14.74
CA THR A 275 19.00 -25.70 16.22
C THR A 275 20.37 -25.25 16.71
N ALA A 276 21.44 -25.60 15.98
CA ALA A 276 22.80 -25.18 16.29
C ALA A 276 23.01 -23.65 16.21
N ILE A 277 22.19 -22.94 15.42
CA ILE A 277 22.19 -21.46 15.35
C ILE A 277 21.15 -20.82 16.28
N GLY A 278 20.49 -21.60 17.15
CA GLY A 278 19.55 -21.11 18.15
C GLY A 278 18.09 -21.03 17.69
N VAL A 279 17.72 -21.70 16.60
CA VAL A 279 16.32 -21.86 16.18
C VAL A 279 15.67 -22.99 16.99
N GLN A 280 14.47 -22.76 17.49
CA GLN A 280 13.68 -23.78 18.18
C GLN A 280 12.84 -24.56 17.19
N LEU A 281 12.64 -25.85 17.44
CA LEU A 281 11.73 -26.70 16.66
C LEU A 281 10.56 -27.10 17.55
N CYS A 282 9.34 -26.98 17.05
CA CYS A 282 8.15 -27.52 17.70
C CYS A 282 7.30 -28.29 16.68
N GLN A 283 6.49 -29.23 17.18
CA GLN A 283 5.55 -29.96 16.34
C GLN A 283 4.19 -29.28 16.37
N SER A 284 3.53 -29.19 15.21
CA SER A 284 2.18 -28.64 15.15
C SER A 284 1.17 -29.52 15.90
N GLU A 285 0.34 -28.91 16.74
CA GLU A 285 -0.87 -29.53 17.29
C GLU A 285 -2.14 -29.16 16.52
N LEU A 286 -2.05 -28.18 15.62
CA LEU A 286 -3.16 -27.65 14.85
C LEU A 286 -3.64 -28.63 13.76
N ASP A 287 -4.97 -28.70 13.62
CA ASP A 287 -5.65 -29.33 12.49
C ASP A 287 -5.30 -28.61 11.17
N LYS A 288 -5.25 -29.39 10.08
CA LYS A 288 -4.79 -28.95 8.74
C LYS A 288 -5.62 -27.85 8.08
N ASP A 289 -6.75 -27.45 8.67
CA ASP A 289 -7.76 -26.64 7.97
C ASP A 289 -7.54 -25.11 8.09
N THR A 290 -6.69 -24.63 9.00
CA THR A 290 -6.37 -23.20 9.07
C THR A 290 -5.07 -22.92 8.31
N PRO A 291 -5.07 -22.10 7.24
CA PRO A 291 -3.90 -21.84 6.41
C PRO A 291 -2.95 -20.82 7.07
N LEU A 292 -2.51 -21.17 8.28
CA LEU A 292 -1.60 -20.40 9.13
C LEU A 292 -0.18 -20.49 8.57
N VAL A 293 0.46 -19.35 8.39
CA VAL A 293 1.80 -19.25 7.79
C VAL A 293 2.82 -18.87 8.83
N ALA A 294 2.53 -17.81 9.59
CA ALA A 294 3.47 -17.27 10.56
C ALA A 294 2.74 -16.52 11.67
N GLN A 295 3.39 -16.44 12.83
CA GLN A 295 3.02 -15.55 13.91
C GLN A 295 4.23 -14.72 14.34
N VAL A 296 3.97 -13.47 14.70
CA VAL A 296 4.96 -12.56 15.26
C VAL A 296 4.49 -12.11 16.64
N THR A 297 5.26 -12.45 17.67
CA THR A 297 4.98 -12.05 19.04
C THR A 297 5.70 -10.74 19.34
N PHE A 298 4.95 -9.79 19.87
CA PHE A 298 5.44 -8.53 20.44
C PHE A 298 5.26 -8.58 21.97
N ASP A 299 5.64 -7.51 22.66
CA ASP A 299 5.45 -7.43 24.12
C ASP A 299 3.99 -7.37 24.55
N ASP A 300 3.13 -6.78 23.73
CA ASP A 300 1.76 -6.41 24.06
C ASP A 300 0.72 -7.13 23.18
N ARG A 301 1.14 -7.77 22.09
CA ARG A 301 0.25 -8.35 21.09
C ARG A 301 0.89 -9.52 20.33
N LEU A 302 0.04 -10.33 19.74
CA LEU A 302 0.40 -11.36 18.77
C LEU A 302 -0.15 -10.96 17.40
N MET A 303 0.69 -10.95 16.36
CA MET A 303 0.24 -10.81 14.98
C MET A 303 0.26 -12.18 14.31
N THR A 304 -0.85 -12.55 13.69
CA THR A 304 -1.01 -13.80 12.95
C THR A 304 -1.11 -13.51 11.46
N LEU A 305 -0.33 -14.23 10.63
CA LEU A 305 -0.35 -14.17 9.17
C LEU A 305 -0.95 -15.45 8.60
N ILE A 306 -1.95 -15.27 7.74
CA ILE A 306 -2.73 -16.34 7.12
C ILE A 306 -2.66 -16.17 5.61
N SER A 307 -2.44 -17.27 4.87
CA SER A 307 -2.47 -17.26 3.41
C SER A 307 -2.71 -18.67 2.89
N ARG A 308 -3.57 -18.78 1.87
CA ARG A 308 -3.81 -20.04 1.13
C ARG A 308 -2.64 -20.42 0.20
N SER A 309 -1.55 -19.66 0.20
CA SER A 309 -0.37 -19.97 -0.59
C SER A 309 0.45 -21.07 0.08
N HIS A 310 0.14 -22.33 -0.24
CA HIS A 310 0.83 -23.49 0.35
C HIS A 310 2.34 -23.45 0.12
N GLU A 311 2.77 -23.04 -1.08
CA GLU A 311 4.20 -22.92 -1.45
C GLU A 311 4.99 -22.00 -0.52
N ALA A 312 4.34 -21.00 0.10
CA ALA A 312 5.00 -20.03 0.96
C ALA A 312 5.53 -20.64 2.27
N THR A 313 4.98 -21.81 2.65
CA THR A 313 5.28 -22.56 3.86
C THR A 313 6.03 -23.87 3.59
N ILE A 314 6.35 -24.15 2.33
CA ILE A 314 7.19 -25.30 1.97
C ILE A 314 8.64 -24.81 1.96
N PRO A 315 9.53 -25.36 2.81
CA PRO A 315 10.94 -24.98 2.83
C PRO A 315 11.54 -25.15 1.43
N GLY A 316 12.04 -24.07 0.86
CA GLY A 316 12.50 -24.10 -0.52
C GLY A 316 12.75 -22.72 -1.12
N PRO A 317 12.92 -22.64 -2.46
CA PRO A 317 13.16 -21.39 -3.17
C PRO A 317 12.01 -20.37 -3.09
N ASN A 318 10.78 -20.84 -2.84
CA ASN A 318 9.58 -20.00 -2.77
C ASN A 318 9.18 -19.63 -1.33
N TRP A 319 10.05 -19.90 -0.35
CA TRP A 319 9.78 -19.60 1.06
C TRP A 319 9.35 -18.14 1.26
N HIS A 320 8.22 -17.93 1.93
CA HIS A 320 7.57 -16.62 2.17
C HIS A 320 7.17 -15.81 0.92
N LEU A 321 7.36 -16.35 -0.29
CA LEU A 321 6.74 -15.80 -1.50
C LEU A 321 5.28 -16.27 -1.54
N ASN A 322 4.39 -15.42 -2.01
CA ASN A 322 2.97 -15.71 -2.06
C ASN A 322 2.40 -15.53 -3.47
N SER A 323 1.63 -16.52 -3.90
CA SER A 323 0.77 -16.45 -5.09
C SER A 323 -0.67 -16.06 -4.76
N GLN A 324 -0.99 -15.94 -3.46
CA GLN A 324 -2.32 -15.64 -2.93
C GLN A 324 -2.26 -14.50 -1.93
N MET A 325 -3.44 -13.97 -1.59
CA MET A 325 -3.59 -12.92 -0.60
C MET A 325 -2.95 -13.30 0.75
N VAL A 326 -2.36 -12.30 1.42
CA VAL A 326 -1.93 -12.41 2.82
C VAL A 326 -2.94 -11.66 3.69
N ILE A 327 -3.34 -12.30 4.77
CA ILE A 327 -4.27 -11.76 5.76
C ILE A 327 -3.52 -11.65 7.07
N ARG A 328 -3.74 -10.55 7.78
CA ARG A 328 -3.22 -10.33 9.13
C ARG A 328 -4.36 -10.22 10.12
N SER A 329 -4.11 -10.67 11.34
CA SER A 329 -4.97 -10.45 12.51
C SER A 329 -4.06 -10.19 13.72
N HIS A 330 -4.55 -9.40 14.66
CA HIS A 330 -3.91 -9.05 15.91
C HIS A 330 -4.73 -9.58 17.09
N PHE A 331 -4.11 -10.42 17.90
CA PHE A 331 -4.68 -10.85 19.17
C PHE A 331 -4.04 -10.06 20.32
N ALA A 332 -4.89 -9.44 21.15
CA ALA A 332 -4.47 -8.75 22.36
C ALA A 332 -4.35 -9.77 23.51
N GLY A 333 -3.16 -10.35 23.67
CA GLY A 333 -2.85 -11.29 24.74
C GLY A 333 -1.51 -11.98 24.47
N ALA A 334 -0.58 -11.87 25.41
CA ALA A 334 0.76 -12.47 25.30
C ALA A 334 0.75 -14.01 25.45
N ASP A 335 -0.36 -14.59 25.92
CA ASP A 335 -0.48 -16.01 26.24
C ASP A 335 -1.68 -16.65 25.53
N SER A 336 -1.47 -17.02 24.27
CA SER A 336 -2.02 -18.24 23.69
C SER A 336 -1.43 -18.42 22.30
N ALA A 337 -0.39 -19.25 22.20
CA ALA A 337 -0.10 -19.91 20.95
C ALA A 337 -1.34 -20.74 20.58
N LEU A 338 -1.95 -20.44 19.44
CA LEU A 338 -2.86 -21.34 18.75
C LEU A 338 -2.04 -22.44 18.08
#